data_AF-A0A837HHW0-F1
#
_entry.id   AF-A0A837HHW0-F1
#
_cell.length_a   1.000
_cell.length_b   1.000
_cell.length_c   1.000
_cell.angle_alpha   90.00
_cell.angle_beta   90.00
_cell.angle_gamma   90.00
#
_symmetry.space_group_name_H-M   'P 1'
#
loop_
_entity.id
_entity.type
_entity.pdbx_description
1 polymer ?
#
loop_
_entity_poly.entity_id
_entity_poly.type
_entity_poly.pdbx_seq_one_letter_code
_entity_poly.pdbx_strand_id
1 'polypeptide(L)'
;MKIRKGFTLIELLVVVSLIGILATLVIANMNSARERARDAQRKSDLRNIQTALRLYYNDEGNYPLKAVVDAVWGTTWTGTGGSVYMNLLPIDPLSPAQDYVYTYIDFDNYILKACLENKSDDKGVVDGTCPSGYKYEVKP
;
A
#
# COMPACT_ATOMS: atom_id res chain seq x y z
N MET A 1 34.99 -47.17 -29.40
CA MET A 1 33.85 -46.45 -30.02
C MET A 1 32.91 -45.99 -28.91
N LYS A 2 32.85 -44.70 -28.59
CA LYS A 2 31.99 -44.20 -27.49
C LYS A 2 30.57 -44.03 -28.02
N ILE A 3 29.62 -44.83 -27.51
CA ILE A 3 28.20 -44.68 -27.80
C ILE A 3 27.71 -43.39 -27.14
N ARG A 4 27.28 -42.40 -27.93
CA ARG A 4 26.64 -41.19 -27.42
C ARG A 4 25.18 -41.54 -27.08
N LYS A 5 24.82 -41.44 -25.80
CA LYS A 5 23.41 -41.55 -25.38
C LYS A 5 22.68 -40.28 -25.82
N GLY A 6 21.66 -40.44 -26.67
CA GLY A 6 20.76 -39.36 -27.07
C GLY A 6 19.60 -39.23 -26.07
N PHE A 7 19.03 -38.04 -25.96
CA PHE A 7 17.82 -37.78 -25.19
C PHE A 7 16.63 -38.49 -25.86
N THR A 8 15.77 -39.13 -25.07
CA THR A 8 14.52 -39.73 -25.56
C THR A 8 13.40 -38.70 -25.61
N LEU A 9 12.44 -38.88 -26.52
CA LEU A 9 11.25 -38.04 -26.61
C LEU A 9 10.42 -38.07 -25.32
N ILE A 10 10.38 -39.22 -24.63
CA ILE A 10 9.65 -39.37 -23.36
C ILE A 10 10.33 -38.59 -22.23
N GLU A 11 11.66 -38.56 -22.17
CA GLU A 11 12.40 -37.74 -21.20
C GLU A 11 12.11 -36.25 -21.41
N LEU A 12 12.09 -35.78 -22.66
CA LEU A 12 11.75 -34.38 -22.95
C LEU A 12 10.30 -34.06 -22.57
N LEU A 13 9.38 -34.98 -22.87
CA LEU A 13 7.93 -34.81 -22.63
C LEU A 13 7.61 -34.73 -21.13
N VAL A 14 8.25 -35.56 -20.30
CA VAL A 14 8.06 -35.53 -18.84
C VAL A 14 8.63 -34.24 -18.23
N VAL A 15 9.74 -33.72 -18.75
CA VAL A 15 10.34 -32.48 -18.22
C VAL A 15 9.45 -31.27 -18.50
N VAL A 16 8.96 -31.11 -19.74
CA VAL A 16 8.10 -29.96 -20.07
C VAL A 16 6.75 -30.03 -19.35
N SER A 17 6.22 -31.24 -19.09
CA SER A 17 4.98 -31.40 -18.32
C SER A 17 5.17 -31.03 -16.85
N LEU A 18 6.30 -31.42 -16.23
CA LEU A 18 6.62 -31.03 -14.85
C LEU A 18 6.84 -29.52 -14.71
N ILE A 19 7.58 -28.89 -15.63
CA ILE A 19 7.77 -27.44 -15.63
C ILE A 19 6.42 -26.72 -15.79
N GLY A 20 5.53 -27.23 -16.65
CA GLY A 20 4.18 -26.70 -16.83
C GLY A 20 3.34 -26.73 -15.55
N ILE A 21 3.38 -27.83 -14.79
CA ILE A 21 2.66 -27.95 -13.51
C ILE A 21 3.23 -27.00 -12.46
N LEU A 22 4.56 -26.91 -12.34
CA LEU A 22 5.19 -26.02 -11.37
C LEU A 22 4.93 -24.53 -11.70
N ALA A 23 4.92 -24.17 -12.98
CA ALA A 23 4.69 -22.79 -13.42
C ALA A 23 3.29 -22.27 -13.04
N THR A 24 2.24 -23.10 -13.13
CA THR A 24 0.87 -22.67 -12.80
C THR A 24 0.69 -22.37 -11.31
N LEU A 25 1.33 -23.15 -10.43
CA LEU A 25 1.28 -22.94 -8.97
C LEU A 25 1.96 -21.64 -8.52
N VAL A 26 3.02 -21.24 -9.21
CA VAL A 26 3.75 -20.00 -8.91
C VAL A 26 2.91 -18.77 -9.24
N ILE A 27 2.22 -18.77 -10.39
CA ILE A 27 1.41 -17.63 -10.84
C ILE A 27 0.26 -17.34 -9.88
N ALA A 28 -0.43 -18.38 -9.38
CA ALA A 28 -1.56 -18.22 -8.46
C ALA A 28 -1.18 -17.52 -7.14
N ASN A 29 0.03 -17.76 -6.63
CA ASN A 29 0.50 -17.17 -5.38
C ASN A 29 1.05 -15.74 -5.54
N MET A 30 1.40 -15.33 -6.76
CA MET A 30 2.03 -14.03 -6.99
C MET A 30 1.07 -12.85 -6.78
N ASN A 31 -0.23 -13.03 -7.04
CA ASN A 31 -1.22 -11.97 -6.87
C ASN A 31 -1.39 -11.57 -5.40
N SER A 32 -1.54 -12.54 -4.49
CA SER A 32 -1.68 -12.28 -3.05
C SER A 32 -0.39 -11.73 -2.42
N ALA A 33 0.78 -12.06 -2.98
CA ALA A 33 2.05 -11.46 -2.56
C ALA A 33 2.11 -9.97 -2.94
N ARG A 34 1.65 -9.60 -4.14
CA ARG A 34 1.60 -8.20 -4.59
C ARG A 34 0.61 -7.36 -3.78
N GLU A 35 -0.56 -7.90 -3.46
CA GLU A 35 -1.54 -7.25 -2.58
C GLU A 35 -0.94 -6.94 -1.21
N ARG A 36 -0.33 -7.94 -0.55
CA ARG A 36 0.33 -7.76 0.74
C ARG A 36 1.49 -6.76 0.70
N ALA A 37 2.25 -6.72 -0.40
CA ALA A 37 3.32 -5.76 -0.59
C ALA A 37 2.78 -4.32 -0.69
N ARG A 38 1.70 -4.11 -1.46
CA ARG A 38 1.03 -2.81 -1.54
C ARG A 38 0.44 -2.40 -0.19
N ASP A 39 -0.21 -3.31 0.53
CA ASP A 39 -0.74 -3.04 1.86
C ASP A 39 0.36 -2.66 2.88
N ALA A 40 1.51 -3.33 2.83
CA ALA A 40 2.67 -2.97 3.64
C ALA A 40 3.18 -1.55 3.32
N GLN A 41 3.22 -1.20 2.02
CA GLN A 41 3.55 0.15 1.58
C GLN A 41 2.55 1.18 2.12
N ARG A 42 1.24 0.95 1.92
CA ARG A 42 0.18 1.84 2.45
C ARG A 42 0.32 2.08 3.94
N LYS A 43 0.57 1.03 4.72
CA LYS A 43 0.78 1.14 6.17
C LYS A 43 1.99 2.00 6.51
N SER A 44 3.11 1.81 5.80
CA SER A 44 4.30 2.63 5.97
C SER A 44 4.04 4.09 5.62
N ASP A 45 3.34 4.34 4.53
CA ASP A 45 3.01 5.68 4.06
C ASP A 45 2.13 6.44 5.06
N LEU A 46 1.09 5.81 5.63
CA LEU A 46 0.29 6.45 6.68
C LEU A 46 1.10 6.75 7.95
N ARG A 47 2.11 5.95 8.30
CA ARG A 47 2.98 6.22 9.44
C ARG A 47 3.93 7.40 9.18
N ASN A 48 4.43 7.51 7.96
CA ASN A 48 5.24 8.67 7.54
C ASN A 48 4.39 9.95 7.58
N ILE A 49 3.17 9.91 7.04
CA ILE A 49 2.24 11.04 7.08
C ILE A 49 1.88 11.39 8.53
N GLN A 50 1.59 10.40 9.39
CA GLN A 50 1.35 10.64 10.82
C GLN A 50 2.52 11.38 11.49
N THR A 51 3.75 11.02 11.16
CA THR A 51 4.93 11.70 11.72
C THR A 51 4.96 13.16 11.30
N ALA A 52 4.69 13.47 10.03
CA ALA A 52 4.59 14.83 9.55
C ALA A 52 3.40 15.59 10.16
N LEU A 53 2.25 14.93 10.39
CA LEU A 53 1.10 15.50 11.09
C LEU A 53 1.45 15.90 12.53
N ARG A 54 2.25 15.10 13.23
CA ARG A 54 2.73 15.45 14.57
C ARG A 54 3.72 16.62 14.54
N LEU A 55 4.58 16.70 13.52
CA LEU A 55 5.46 17.86 13.36
C LEU A 55 4.65 19.15 13.14
N TYR A 56 3.64 19.10 12.28
CA TYR A 56 2.71 20.22 12.08
C TYR A 56 2.01 20.61 13.38
N TYR A 57 1.50 19.63 14.14
CA TYR A 57 0.84 19.90 15.42
C TYR A 57 1.76 20.59 16.41
N ASN A 58 3.04 20.20 16.48
CA ASN A 58 4.02 20.82 17.38
C ASN A 58 4.29 22.29 17.04
N ASP A 59 4.23 22.66 15.76
CA ASP A 59 4.52 24.01 15.29
C ASP A 59 3.28 24.92 15.32
N GLU A 60 2.10 24.38 14.97
CA GLU A 60 0.86 25.15 14.78
C GLU A 60 -0.13 25.01 15.95
N GLY A 61 0.10 24.07 16.87
CA GLY A 61 -0.74 23.80 18.03
C GLY A 61 -2.10 23.15 17.70
N ASN A 62 -2.31 22.70 16.46
CA ASN A 62 -3.48 21.94 16.03
C ASN A 62 -3.16 21.06 14.82
N TYR A 63 -4.00 20.07 14.54
CA TYR A 63 -3.93 19.32 13.29
C TYR A 63 -4.50 20.11 12.11
N PRO A 64 -3.94 19.92 10.91
CA PRO A 64 -4.34 20.69 9.74
C PRO A 64 -5.80 20.44 9.38
N LEU A 65 -6.51 21.50 9.01
CA LEU A 65 -7.82 21.36 8.37
C LEU A 65 -7.68 20.59 7.06
N LYS A 66 -8.72 19.82 6.71
CA LYS A 66 -8.73 18.92 5.54
C LYS A 66 -8.19 19.58 4.26
N ALA A 67 -8.53 20.84 4.01
CA ALA A 67 -8.10 21.60 2.83
C ALA A 67 -6.58 21.79 2.69
N VAL A 68 -5.80 21.62 3.76
CA VAL A 68 -4.33 21.81 3.76
C VAL A 68 -3.59 20.50 3.40
N VAL A 69 -4.16 19.34 3.73
CA VAL A 69 -3.53 18.02 3.47
C VAL A 69 -4.06 17.41 2.16
N ASP A 70 -5.31 17.68 1.82
CA ASP A 70 -5.96 17.14 0.61
C ASP A 70 -5.57 17.89 -0.69
N ALA A 71 -4.64 18.83 -0.64
CA ALA A 71 -4.31 19.70 -1.78
C ALA A 71 -3.59 18.98 -2.95
N VAL A 72 -3.49 17.64 -2.91
CA VAL A 72 -3.15 16.64 -3.97
C VAL A 72 -2.06 15.69 -3.46
N TRP A 73 -2.40 14.39 -3.32
CA TRP A 73 -1.40 13.34 -3.09
C TRP A 73 -0.33 13.38 -4.20
N GLY A 74 0.94 13.21 -3.85
CA GLY A 74 2.04 13.36 -4.81
C GLY A 74 2.56 14.78 -4.95
N THR A 75 2.14 15.70 -4.08
CA THR A 75 2.71 17.06 -4.00
C THR A 75 3.39 17.31 -2.67
N THR A 76 4.15 18.40 -2.59
CA THR A 76 4.74 18.87 -1.34
C THR A 76 3.68 19.41 -0.41
N TRP A 77 3.68 18.95 0.83
CA TRP A 77 2.84 19.51 1.88
C TRP A 77 3.57 20.63 2.63
N THR A 78 3.05 21.84 2.46
CA THR A 78 3.45 23.06 3.18
C THR A 78 2.36 23.48 4.15
N GLY A 79 2.71 23.80 5.38
CA GLY A 79 1.78 24.42 6.33
C GLY A 79 1.73 25.94 6.22
N THR A 80 1.08 26.56 7.20
CA THR A 80 0.92 28.01 7.29
C THR A 80 2.29 28.67 7.40
N GLY A 81 2.57 29.70 6.60
CA GLY A 81 3.87 30.39 6.62
C GLY A 81 4.99 29.73 5.80
N GLY A 82 4.70 28.66 5.06
CA GLY A 82 5.64 28.08 4.08
C GLY A 82 6.57 26.99 4.61
N SER A 83 6.40 26.57 5.87
CA SER A 83 7.11 25.42 6.44
C SER A 83 6.71 24.14 5.71
N VAL A 84 7.71 23.37 5.26
CA VAL A 84 7.50 22.08 4.58
C VAL A 84 7.51 20.96 5.62
N TYR A 85 6.37 20.29 5.79
CA TYR A 85 6.25 19.15 6.73
C TYR A 85 6.45 17.81 6.03
N MET A 86 6.23 17.76 4.71
CA MET A 86 6.53 16.59 3.89
C MET A 86 6.82 17.01 2.45
N ASN A 87 8.00 16.65 1.93
CA ASN A 87 8.42 17.01 0.56
C ASN A 87 7.54 16.40 -0.53
N LEU A 88 7.00 15.21 -0.26
CA LEU A 88 6.14 14.48 -1.19
C LEU A 88 5.14 13.66 -0.37
N LEU A 89 3.87 14.04 -0.43
CA LEU A 89 2.78 13.22 0.08
C LEU A 89 2.73 11.91 -0.72
N PRO A 90 2.83 10.73 -0.08
CA PRO A 90 2.75 9.46 -0.77
C PRO A 90 1.43 9.30 -1.52
N ILE A 91 1.48 8.59 -2.65
CA ILE A 91 0.31 8.27 -3.47
C ILE A 91 -0.01 6.78 -3.26
N ASP A 92 -1.29 6.44 -3.12
CA ASP A 92 -1.69 5.03 -3.05
C ASP A 92 -1.25 4.31 -4.34
N PRO A 93 -0.71 3.08 -4.25
CA PRO A 93 -0.29 2.30 -5.43
C PRO A 93 -1.39 2.06 -6.48
N LEU A 94 -2.67 2.22 -6.11
CA LEU A 94 -3.82 2.08 -7.01
C LEU A 94 -4.49 3.42 -7.37
N SER A 95 -3.85 4.55 -7.08
CA SER A 95 -4.32 5.87 -7.50
C SER A 95 -4.46 5.95 -9.03
N PRO A 96 -5.52 6.58 -9.57
CA PRO A 96 -6.57 7.34 -8.86
C PRO A 96 -7.80 6.51 -8.50
N ALA A 97 -7.79 5.19 -8.71
CA ALA A 97 -8.94 4.33 -8.40
C ALA A 97 -9.16 4.21 -6.88
N GLN A 98 -8.09 4.39 -6.11
CA GLN A 98 -8.11 4.41 -4.66
C GLN A 98 -7.00 5.35 -4.17
N ASP A 99 -7.30 6.17 -3.17
CA ASP A 99 -6.36 7.10 -2.56
C ASP A 99 -6.43 7.04 -1.02
N TYR A 100 -5.41 7.59 -0.37
CA TYR A 100 -5.44 7.85 1.06
C TYR A 100 -6.49 8.91 1.39
N VAL A 101 -7.06 8.84 2.59
CA VAL A 101 -8.08 9.79 3.04
C VAL A 101 -7.71 10.34 4.40
N TYR A 102 -7.55 11.65 4.46
CA TYR A 102 -7.42 12.40 5.69
C TYR A 102 -8.78 13.01 6.07
N THR A 103 -9.17 12.83 7.33
CA THR A 103 -10.40 13.38 7.91
C THR A 103 -10.05 14.10 9.20
N TYR A 104 -10.14 15.42 9.15
CA TYR A 104 -10.10 16.28 10.33
C TYR A 104 -11.34 16.05 11.20
N ILE A 105 -11.17 15.92 12.52
CA ILE A 105 -12.27 15.81 13.48
C ILE A 105 -12.34 17.09 14.30
N ASP A 106 -11.25 17.42 14.98
CA ASP A 106 -11.08 18.62 15.82
C ASP A 106 -9.59 18.98 15.89
N PHE A 107 -9.24 19.99 16.72
CA PHE A 107 -7.88 20.49 16.79
C PHE A 107 -6.85 19.44 17.25
N ASP A 108 -7.27 18.44 18.01
CA ASP A 108 -6.42 17.42 18.61
C ASP A 108 -6.61 16.03 17.98
N ASN A 109 -7.58 15.88 17.07
CA ASN A 109 -7.96 14.60 16.51
C ASN A 109 -8.11 14.61 15.00
N TYR A 110 -7.59 13.55 14.39
CA TYR A 110 -7.77 13.25 12.97
C TYR A 110 -7.91 11.74 12.76
N ILE A 111 -8.40 11.36 11.59
CA ILE A 111 -8.33 9.99 11.07
C ILE A 111 -7.63 10.04 9.72
N LEU A 112 -6.54 9.28 9.60
CA LEU A 112 -5.88 9.00 8.33
C LEU A 112 -6.12 7.54 7.98
N LYS A 113 -6.69 7.27 6.81
CA LYS A 113 -7.04 5.91 6.39
C LYS A 113 -6.56 5.55 4.98
N ALA A 114 -6.32 4.26 4.78
CA ALA A 114 -6.04 3.63 3.50
C ALA A 114 -6.88 2.35 3.39
N CYS A 115 -7.44 2.06 2.22
CA CYS A 115 -8.14 0.80 2.01
C CYS A 115 -7.12 -0.33 1.77
N LEU A 116 -7.29 -1.44 2.49
CA LEU A 116 -6.42 -2.61 2.33
C LEU A 116 -6.96 -3.53 1.24
N GLU A 117 -6.12 -4.33 0.62
CA GLU A 117 -6.57 -5.37 -0.32
C GLU A 117 -6.71 -6.73 0.38
N ASN A 118 -5.78 -7.02 1.29
CA ASN A 118 -5.77 -8.25 2.06
C ASN A 118 -6.84 -8.24 3.18
N LYS A 119 -7.87 -9.06 3.01
CA LYS A 119 -8.95 -9.25 4.00
C LYS A 119 -8.51 -9.98 5.27
N SER A 120 -7.36 -10.65 5.24
CA SER A 120 -6.81 -11.39 6.38
C SER A 120 -5.74 -10.61 7.14
N ASP A 121 -5.68 -9.28 6.94
CA ASP A 121 -4.74 -8.42 7.62
C ASP A 121 -5.12 -8.25 9.10
N ASP A 122 -4.16 -8.46 10.01
CA ASP A 122 -4.35 -8.40 11.46
C ASP A 122 -4.66 -6.99 11.98
N LYS A 123 -4.28 -5.97 11.22
CA LYS A 123 -4.53 -4.55 11.54
C LYS A 123 -5.65 -3.96 10.70
N GLY A 124 -6.32 -4.78 9.90
CA GLY A 124 -7.49 -4.39 9.12
C GLY A 124 -8.71 -4.17 10.00
N VAL A 125 -9.39 -3.07 9.79
CA VAL A 125 -10.68 -2.75 10.40
C VAL A 125 -11.75 -2.78 9.32
N VAL A 126 -12.92 -3.35 9.60
CA VAL A 126 -14.03 -3.40 8.65
C VAL A 126 -14.49 -1.99 8.28
N ASP A 127 -14.53 -1.69 6.99
CA ASP A 127 -15.04 -0.44 6.42
C ASP A 127 -15.77 -0.72 5.10
N GLY A 128 -17.08 -0.50 5.08
CA GLY A 128 -17.91 -0.70 3.90
C GLY A 128 -17.62 0.29 2.76
N THR A 129 -16.80 1.32 3.00
CA THR A 129 -16.37 2.26 1.95
C THR A 129 -15.19 1.74 1.13
N CYS A 130 -14.50 0.70 1.58
CA CYS A 130 -13.35 0.12 0.89
C CYS A 130 -13.78 -1.04 -0.04
N PRO A 131 -13.21 -1.19 -1.25
CA PRO A 131 -13.56 -2.28 -2.16
C PRO A 131 -13.38 -3.68 -1.57
N SER A 132 -12.38 -3.86 -0.71
CA SER A 132 -12.13 -5.12 0.02
C SER A 132 -13.04 -5.32 1.23
N GLY A 133 -13.71 -4.26 1.70
CA GLY A 133 -14.42 -4.19 2.98
C GLY A 133 -13.54 -3.91 4.19
N TYR A 134 -12.23 -3.65 4.01
CA TYR A 134 -11.28 -3.41 5.10
C TYR A 134 -10.41 -2.18 4.85
N LYS A 135 -10.09 -1.46 5.93
CA LYS A 135 -9.16 -0.34 5.96
C LYS A 135 -8.06 -0.54 6.99
N TYR A 136 -6.97 0.20 6.80
CA TYR A 136 -6.02 0.53 7.84
C TYR A 136 -6.22 2.00 8.22
N GLU A 137 -6.29 2.30 9.52
CA GLU A 137 -6.42 3.66 9.99
C GLU A 137 -5.39 4.00 11.06
N VAL A 138 -5.02 5.27 11.07
CA VAL A 138 -4.10 5.88 12.02
C VAL A 138 -4.78 7.11 12.60
N LYS A 139 -4.63 7.27 13.91
CA LYS A 139 -5.12 8.37 14.75
C LYS A 139 -3.92 8.97 15.49
N PRO A 140 -4.00 10.19 16.03
CA PRO A 140 -2.92 10.88 16.77
C PRO A 140 -2.00 9.96 17.59
#